data_AF-A0A0H5RFS3-F1
#
_entry.id   AF-A0A0H5RFS3-F1
#
_cell.length_a   1.000
_cell.length_b   1.000
_cell.length_c   1.000
_cell.angle_alpha   90.00
_cell.angle_beta   90.00
_cell.angle_gamma   90.00
#
_symmetry.space_group_name_H-M   'P 1'
#
loop_
_entity.id
_entity.type
_entity.pdbx_description
1 polymer ?
#
loop_
_entity_poly.entity_id
_entity_poly.type
_entity_poly.pdbx_seq_one_letter_code
_entity_poly.pdbx_strand_id
1 'polypeptide(L)'
;MTAPRSDPIDQQPLCTCQKLKSFSWDDHRDQAVMVGLRCALDDWDILRTAIQDGWAGSQRIGEMHRDELYGALSTLINGAKNADQELEDEIIDILDIFMSSKFNCDLEDGSMEFVS
;
A
#
# COMPACT_ATOMS: atom_id res chain seq x y z
N MET A 1 35.96 1.45 24.81
CA MET A 1 34.91 2.15 24.05
C MET A 1 34.54 1.25 22.89
N THR A 2 33.39 0.60 22.97
CA THR A 2 32.92 -0.34 21.94
C THR A 2 31.47 0.02 21.69
N ALA A 3 31.16 0.53 20.50
CA ALA A 3 29.80 0.88 20.11
C ALA A 3 28.94 -0.39 20.08
N PRO A 4 27.69 -0.38 20.59
CA PRO A 4 26.81 -1.51 20.44
C PRO A 4 26.44 -1.62 18.96
N ARG A 5 26.67 -2.81 18.39
CA ARG A 5 26.13 -3.20 17.09
C ARG A 5 24.61 -3.19 17.24
N SER A 6 23.94 -2.24 16.61
CA SER A 6 22.49 -2.28 16.46
C SER A 6 22.16 -3.49 15.61
N ASP A 7 21.47 -4.46 16.19
CA ASP A 7 20.88 -5.59 15.49
C ASP A 7 20.04 -5.09 14.30
N PRO A 8 20.01 -5.80 13.16
CA PRO A 8 19.11 -5.46 12.08
C PRO A 8 17.70 -5.53 12.63
N ILE A 9 17.02 -4.38 12.67
CA ILE A 9 15.59 -4.30 12.98
C ILE A 9 14.92 -5.32 12.06
N ASP A 10 14.39 -6.37 12.69
CA ASP A 10 13.55 -7.39 12.09
C ASP A 10 12.60 -6.70 11.11
N GLN A 11 12.91 -6.80 9.81
CA GLN A 11 11.97 -6.51 8.74
C GLN A 11 10.94 -7.64 8.73
N GLN A 12 10.14 -7.74 9.80
CA GLN A 12 8.94 -8.55 9.75
C GLN A 12 8.05 -7.95 8.66
N PRO A 13 7.54 -8.78 7.73
CA PRO A 13 6.52 -8.31 6.81
C PRO A 13 5.36 -7.78 7.65
N LEU A 14 5.11 -6.47 7.59
CA LEU A 14 4.12 -5.79 8.43
C LEU A 14 2.69 -6.31 8.17
N CYS A 15 2.46 -7.01 7.05
CA CYS A 15 1.27 -7.80 6.79
C CYS A 15 1.66 -9.20 6.29
N THR A 16 1.64 -10.19 7.18
CA THR A 16 1.39 -11.56 6.72
C THR A 16 -0.12 -11.77 6.69
N CYS A 17 -0.68 -12.30 5.61
CA CYS A 17 -2.10 -12.69 5.53
C CYS A 17 -2.54 -13.66 6.65
N GLN A 18 -1.60 -14.20 7.44
CA GLN A 18 -1.85 -14.88 8.70
C GLN A 18 -2.45 -13.99 9.80
N LYS A 19 -2.06 -12.71 9.93
CA LYS A 19 -2.63 -11.79 10.93
C LYS A 19 -4.11 -11.49 10.64
N LEU A 20 -4.47 -11.41 9.37
CA LEU A 20 -5.86 -11.22 8.90
C LEU A 20 -6.80 -12.34 9.36
N LYS A 21 -6.33 -13.59 9.45
CA LYS A 21 -7.16 -14.74 9.85
C LYS A 21 -7.58 -14.72 11.32
N SER A 22 -6.85 -14.01 12.17
CA SER A 22 -7.12 -13.87 13.60
C SER A 22 -7.56 -12.47 14.00
N PHE A 23 -7.76 -11.57 13.03
CA PHE A 23 -8.09 -10.17 13.29
C PHE A 23 -9.59 -10.01 13.56
N SER A 24 -9.96 -9.45 14.72
CA SER A 24 -11.35 -9.07 15.00
C SER A 24 -11.67 -7.76 14.27
N TRP A 25 -12.38 -7.87 13.15
CA TRP A 25 -12.71 -6.75 12.27
C TRP A 25 -13.62 -5.71 12.93
N ASP A 26 -14.50 -6.16 13.83
CA ASP A 26 -15.50 -5.30 14.49
C ASP A 26 -14.92 -4.52 15.68
N ASP A 27 -13.93 -5.08 16.39
CA ASP A 27 -13.34 -4.44 17.57
C ASP A 27 -12.28 -3.38 17.21
N HIS A 28 -11.75 -3.44 15.98
CA HIS A 28 -10.60 -2.63 15.55
C HIS A 28 -10.78 -2.11 14.12
N ARG A 29 -11.95 -1.56 13.80
CA ARG A 29 -12.33 -1.04 12.47
C ARG A 29 -11.23 -0.22 11.79
N ASP A 30 -10.56 0.67 12.53
CA ASP A 30 -9.48 1.50 11.98
C ASP A 30 -8.26 0.68 11.57
N GLN A 31 -7.82 -0.26 12.41
CA GLN A 31 -6.71 -1.14 12.09
C GLN A 31 -7.08 -2.15 10.99
N ALA A 32 -8.32 -2.62 10.96
CA ALA A 32 -8.86 -3.48 9.90
C ALA A 32 -8.73 -2.85 8.52
N VAL A 33 -9.11 -1.58 8.38
CA VAL A 33 -8.98 -0.81 7.13
C VAL A 33 -7.52 -0.70 6.71
N MET A 34 -6.62 -0.40 7.64
CA MET A 34 -5.19 -0.25 7.35
C MET A 34 -4.55 -1.58 6.93
N VAL A 35 -4.90 -2.69 7.59
CA VAL A 35 -4.43 -4.03 7.22
C VAL A 35 -5.00 -4.43 5.85
N GLY A 36 -6.28 -4.17 5.59
CA GLY A 36 -6.92 -4.43 4.31
C GLY A 36 -6.27 -3.67 3.15
N LEU A 37 -6.04 -2.37 3.32
CA LEU A 37 -5.34 -1.53 2.35
C LEU A 37 -3.94 -2.06 2.06
N ARG A 38 -3.19 -2.46 3.09
CA ARG A 38 -1.86 -3.03 2.88
C ARG A 38 -1.91 -4.30 2.04
N CYS A 39 -2.87 -5.18 2.33
CA CYS A 39 -3.01 -6.43 1.59
C CYS A 39 -3.43 -6.18 0.13
N ALA A 40 -4.34 -5.24 -0.12
CA ALA A 40 -4.72 -4.85 -1.47
C ALA A 40 -3.51 -4.36 -2.29
N LEU A 41 -2.64 -3.51 -1.71
CA LEU A 41 -1.43 -3.05 -2.38
C LEU A 41 -0.38 -4.16 -2.57
N ASP A 42 -0.27 -5.09 -1.62
CA ASP A 42 0.68 -6.22 -1.72
C ASP A 42 0.21 -7.25 -2.76
N ASP A 43 -1.10 -7.43 -2.94
CA ASP A 43 -1.72 -8.34 -3.91
C ASP A 43 -1.93 -7.71 -5.30
N TRP A 44 -1.77 -6.39 -5.45
CA TRP A 44 -1.92 -5.71 -6.73
C TRP A 44 -0.80 -6.10 -7.70
N ASP A 45 -1.12 -6.97 -8.65
CA ASP A 45 -0.15 -7.62 -9.53
C ASP A 45 0.71 -6.62 -10.34
N ILE A 46 0.13 -5.52 -10.81
CA ILE A 46 0.87 -4.50 -11.58
C ILE A 46 1.91 -3.82 -10.70
N LEU A 47 1.52 -3.37 -9.50
CA LEU A 47 2.45 -2.74 -8.57
C LEU A 47 3.56 -3.72 -8.15
N ARG A 48 3.21 -4.98 -7.88
CA ARG A 48 4.20 -6.02 -7.55
C ARG A 48 5.20 -6.22 -8.69
N THR A 49 4.71 -6.30 -9.93
CA THR A 49 5.56 -6.46 -11.13
C THR A 49 6.45 -5.25 -11.34
N ALA A 50 5.90 -4.04 -11.24
CA ALA A 50 6.66 -2.79 -11.39
C ALA A 50 7.79 -2.66 -10.35
N ILE A 51 7.55 -3.14 -9.12
CA ILE A 51 8.57 -3.20 -8.07
C ILE A 51 9.64 -4.25 -8.39
N GLN A 52 9.24 -5.49 -8.73
CA GLN A 52 10.17 -6.60 -8.99
C GLN A 52 11.08 -6.34 -10.19
N ASP A 53 10.53 -5.76 -11.25
CA ASP A 53 11.25 -5.41 -12.48
C ASP A 53 12.03 -4.09 -12.35
N GLY A 54 11.89 -3.39 -11.22
CA GLY A 54 12.67 -2.20 -10.91
C GLY A 54 12.31 -0.99 -11.77
N TRP A 55 11.03 -0.82 -12.14
CA TRP A 55 10.59 0.30 -12.98
C TRP A 55 10.83 1.67 -12.32
N ALA A 56 10.86 1.71 -11.00
CA ALA A 56 11.27 2.89 -10.22
C ALA A 56 12.81 3.06 -10.10
N GLY A 57 13.59 2.42 -10.98
CA GLY A 57 15.06 2.40 -10.98
C GLY A 57 15.70 1.32 -10.10
N SER A 58 14.98 0.79 -9.09
CA SER A 58 15.35 -0.44 -8.38
C SER A 58 14.18 -0.96 -7.55
N GLN A 59 14.22 -2.26 -7.20
CA GLN A 59 13.22 -2.86 -6.30
C GLN A 59 13.09 -2.10 -4.98
N ARG A 60 14.20 -1.70 -4.37
CA ARG A 60 14.21 -0.97 -3.08
C ARG A 60 13.46 0.37 -3.17
N ILE A 61 13.61 1.09 -4.28
CA ILE A 61 12.90 2.35 -4.49
C ILE A 61 11.41 2.09 -4.75
N GLY A 62 11.08 1.03 -5.49
CA GLY A 62 9.70 0.60 -5.67
C GLY A 62 9.00 0.24 -4.35
N GLU A 63 9.67 -0.48 -3.46
CA GLU A 63 9.14 -0.80 -2.12
C GLU A 63 8.88 0.46 -1.28
N MET A 64 9.79 1.43 -1.34
CA MET A 64 9.62 2.74 -0.69
C MET A 64 8.41 3.49 -1.25
N HIS A 65 8.22 3.50 -2.57
CA HIS A 65 7.04 4.13 -3.20
C HIS A 65 5.74 3.42 -2.84
N ARG A 66 5.71 2.09 -2.72
CA ARG A 66 4.53 1.40 -2.18
C ARG A 66 4.18 1.84 -0.76
N ASP A 67 5.18 2.06 0.09
CA ASP A 67 4.95 2.57 1.45
C ASP A 67 4.44 4.03 1.44
N GLU A 68 4.91 4.86 0.50
CA GLU A 68 4.37 6.21 0.25
C GLU A 68 2.89 6.16 -0.18
N LEU A 69 2.56 5.28 -1.14
CA LEU A 69 1.19 5.08 -1.64
C LEU A 69 0.25 4.62 -0.52
N TYR A 70 0.70 3.66 0.30
CA TYR A 70 -0.01 3.22 1.48
C TYR A 70 -0.33 4.40 2.42
N GLY A 71 0.65 5.26 2.70
CA GLY A 71 0.46 6.43 3.55
C GLY A 71 -0.55 7.45 2.98
N ALA A 72 -0.51 7.67 1.67
CA ALA A 72 -1.44 8.57 0.97
C ALA A 72 -2.89 8.06 1.05
N LEU A 73 -3.13 6.80 0.67
CA LEU A 73 -4.45 6.17 0.70
C LEU A 73 -4.99 6.05 2.13
N SER A 74 -4.12 5.73 3.09
CA SER A 74 -4.49 5.72 4.52
C SER A 74 -4.97 7.08 5.01
N THR A 75 -4.34 8.17 4.56
CA THR A 75 -4.72 9.53 4.94
C THR A 75 -6.06 9.91 4.34
N LEU A 76 -6.29 9.57 3.07
CA LEU A 76 -7.56 9.80 2.38
C LEU A 76 -8.72 9.09 3.08
N ILE A 77 -8.59 7.77 3.27
CA ILE A 77 -9.63 6.93 3.88
C ILE A 77 -9.94 7.40 5.31
N ASN A 78 -8.92 7.74 6.09
CA ASN A 78 -9.14 8.25 7.45
C ASN A 78 -9.80 9.64 7.48
N GLY A 79 -9.52 10.50 6.50
CA GLY A 79 -10.19 11.80 6.36
C GLY A 79 -11.67 11.66 6.01
N ALA A 80 -11.99 10.70 5.14
CA ALA A 80 -13.33 10.45 4.64
C ALA A 80 -14.27 9.74 5.63
N LYS A 81 -13.73 9.08 6.67
CA LYS A 81 -14.50 8.37 7.72
C LYS A 81 -15.62 9.20 8.37
N ASN A 82 -15.53 10.53 8.29
CA ASN A 82 -16.48 11.46 8.90
C ASN A 82 -17.35 12.20 7.87
N ALA A 83 -17.21 11.94 6.57
CA ALA A 83 -17.74 12.79 5.50
C ALA A 83 -18.84 12.16 4.61
N ASP A 84 -19.16 10.87 4.78
CA ASP A 84 -20.12 10.13 3.92
C ASP A 84 -19.83 10.34 2.43
N GLN A 85 -18.56 10.24 2.06
CA GLN A 85 -18.02 10.59 0.75
C GLN A 85 -17.66 9.31 -0.01
N GLU A 86 -18.09 9.23 -1.27
CA GLU A 86 -17.64 8.21 -2.21
C GLU A 86 -16.18 8.51 -2.60
N LEU A 87 -15.28 7.55 -2.35
CA LEU A 87 -13.82 7.72 -2.54
C LEU A 87 -13.29 6.95 -3.75
N GLU A 88 -14.15 6.24 -4.47
CA GLU A 88 -13.75 5.34 -5.56
C GLU A 88 -12.94 6.08 -6.62
N ASP A 89 -13.50 7.17 -7.16
CA ASP A 89 -12.84 8.02 -8.15
C ASP A 89 -11.53 8.64 -7.63
N GLU A 90 -11.50 9.08 -6.36
CA GLU A 90 -10.31 9.69 -5.75
C GLU A 90 -9.19 8.66 -5.53
N ILE A 91 -9.55 7.42 -5.18
CA ILE A 91 -8.61 6.31 -5.05
C ILE A 91 -8.05 5.97 -6.43
N ILE A 92 -8.91 5.85 -7.45
CA ILE A 92 -8.50 5.58 -8.84
C ILE A 92 -7.52 6.64 -9.35
N ASP A 93 -7.84 7.93 -9.17
CA ASP A 93 -6.97 9.04 -9.57
C ASP A 93 -5.61 8.99 -8.87
N ILE A 94 -5.58 8.69 -7.56
CA ILE A 94 -4.33 8.54 -6.82
C ILE A 94 -3.50 7.38 -7.39
N LEU A 95 -4.13 6.23 -7.64
CA LEU A 95 -3.44 5.04 -8.15
C LEU A 95 -2.82 5.29 -9.53
N ASP A 96 -3.57 5.92 -10.44
CA ASP A 96 -3.12 6.21 -11.79
C ASP A 96 -1.95 7.22 -11.80
N ILE A 97 -2.13 8.37 -11.13
CA ILE A 97 -1.09 9.40 -11.02
C ILE A 97 0.16 8.81 -10.35
N PHE A 98 0.00 7.96 -9.34
CA PHE A 98 1.12 7.37 -8.63
C PHE A 98 1.90 6.39 -9.52
N MET A 99 1.22 5.50 -10.24
CA MET A 99 1.87 4.56 -11.15
C MET A 99 2.59 5.25 -12.31
N SER A 100 1.96 6.26 -12.92
CA SER A 100 2.57 7.02 -14.01
C SER A 100 3.79 7.80 -13.51
N SER A 101 3.69 8.49 -12.38
CA SER A 101 4.77 9.35 -11.88
C SER A 101 5.94 8.61 -11.23
N LYS A 102 5.71 7.47 -10.57
CA LYS A 102 6.74 6.76 -9.78
C LYS A 102 7.30 5.52 -10.46
N PHE A 103 6.49 4.89 -11.32
CA PHE A 103 6.87 3.66 -12.01
C PHE A 103 6.91 3.83 -13.53
N ASN A 104 6.64 5.03 -14.06
CA ASN A 104 6.57 5.29 -15.50
C ASN A 104 5.65 4.29 -16.21
N CYS A 105 4.52 3.99 -15.56
CA CYS A 105 3.52 3.02 -15.99
C CYS A 105 2.16 3.70 -16.02
N ASP A 106 1.59 3.82 -17.22
CA ASP A 106 0.20 4.23 -17.38
C ASP A 106 -0.68 2.99 -17.20
N LEU A 107 -1.72 3.10 -16.38
CA LEU A 107 -2.64 2.00 -16.14
C LEU A 107 -3.67 1.96 -17.27
N GLU A 108 -3.71 0.85 -18.04
CA GLU A 108 -4.76 0.65 -19.03
C GLU A 108 -6.05 0.16 -18.36
N ASP A 109 -7.21 0.56 -18.92
CA ASP A 109 -8.56 0.39 -18.39
C ASP A 109 -8.80 -1.02 -17.79
N GLY A 110 -9.22 -1.05 -16.52
CA GLY A 110 -9.65 -2.26 -15.79
C GLY A 110 -8.64 -2.85 -14.79
N SER A 111 -7.39 -2.38 -14.81
CA SER A 111 -6.36 -2.83 -13.85
C SER A 111 -6.53 -2.29 -12.41
N MET A 112 -7.43 -1.31 -12.24
CA MET A 112 -7.77 -0.68 -10.96
C MET A 112 -9.01 -1.28 -10.29
N GLU A 113 -9.87 -2.00 -11.03
CA GLU A 113 -11.12 -2.61 -10.52
C GLU A 113 -10.89 -3.62 -9.37
N PHE A 114 -9.66 -4.11 -9.19
CA PHE A 114 -9.32 -5.02 -8.10
C PHE A 114 -8.90 -4.30 -6.80
N VAL A 115 -8.66 -3.00 -6.86
CA VAL A 115 -8.14 -2.19 -5.75
C VAL A 115 -9.22 -1.29 -5.15
N SER A 116 -10.15 -0.81 -5.98
CA SER A 116 -11.38 -0.07 -5.60
C SER A 116 -12.45 -1.00 -5.03
#